data_AF-A0A1U7IZ23-F1
#
_entry.id   AF-A0A1U7IZ23-F1
#
_cell.length_a   1.000
_cell.length_b   1.000
_cell.length_c   1.000
_cell.angle_alpha   90.00
_cell.angle_beta   90.00
_cell.angle_gamma   90.00
#
_symmetry.space_group_name_H-M   'P 1'
#
loop_
_entity.id
_entity.type
_entity.pdbx_description
1 polymer ?
#
loop_
_entity_poly.entity_id
_entity_poly.type
_entity_poly.pdbx_seq_one_letter_code
_entity_poly.pdbx_strand_id
1 'polypeptide(L)'
;MWTSKNLAFELDDEQSRAIGAVEDHVQVVARAGSGKTRTLVSRALFLQKHCGVSPNEMLLLAFNKKAAHEIRDRLTKQLQDPTPHVMTFHALAYALVHPEEDILFNEPDGEQSKSRALQTVIDDYLHDPDYWEEIRDLMTAHFREDWERIITGGYNKSPQEILKYRRSLPKESLRGEYVKSFGEKIIADFLFEHGINYKYERSFWWSGINYRPDFTIFTGDNQGVIIEYFGLRGDPNYDEMSDKKRQYWDNQDSWQLFEFYPNDLTENGIEGFYALLKQSLEKCQIPGCRLSEEEIWLRIKDRAIDRFTTAMENFIQRCRKLILSVEDLAERIAYHTCVNEVEERFLELAKVFYKAYLERLQATGEEDFDGLMQRASQIVASGCIPVLRDSF
;
A
#
# COMPACT_ATOMS: atom_id res chain seq x y z
N MET A 1 2.62 -25.28 45.91
CA MET A 1 1.47 -24.93 45.05
C MET A 1 1.30 -26.04 44.00
N TRP A 2 0.14 -26.24 43.37
CA TRP A 2 0.01 -27.31 42.35
C TRP A 2 0.99 -27.11 41.18
N THR A 3 1.16 -25.86 40.76
CA THR A 3 2.06 -25.42 39.68
C THR A 3 3.51 -25.82 39.94
N SER A 4 4.04 -25.61 41.14
CA SER A 4 5.41 -25.96 41.51
C SER A 4 5.71 -27.46 41.49
N LYS A 5 4.69 -28.32 41.53
CA LYS A 5 4.85 -29.79 41.52
C LYS A 5 4.63 -30.40 40.13
N ASN A 6 3.94 -29.69 39.24
CA ASN A 6 3.42 -30.26 37.98
C ASN A 6 3.89 -29.53 36.72
N LEU A 7 4.52 -28.35 36.86
CA LEU A 7 5.11 -27.59 35.77
C LEU A 7 6.63 -27.65 35.85
N ALA A 8 7.29 -27.71 34.69
CA ALA A 8 8.75 -27.85 34.60
C ALA A 8 9.55 -26.58 34.98
N PHE A 9 8.91 -25.56 35.57
CA PHE A 9 9.50 -24.24 35.74
C PHE A 9 8.80 -23.39 36.81
N GLU A 10 9.50 -22.41 37.38
CA GLU A 10 8.96 -21.49 38.38
C GLU A 10 8.19 -20.32 37.75
N LEU A 11 6.96 -20.11 38.20
CA LEU A 11 6.09 -19.01 37.78
C LEU A 11 6.19 -17.85 38.77
N ASP A 12 6.12 -16.63 38.28
CA ASP A 12 5.91 -15.46 39.14
C ASP A 12 4.44 -15.36 39.59
N ASP A 13 4.16 -14.43 40.50
CA ASP A 13 2.83 -14.21 41.06
C ASP A 13 1.81 -13.78 40.00
N GLU A 14 2.21 -12.99 39.00
CA GLU A 14 1.33 -12.50 37.94
C GLU A 14 0.94 -13.64 36.99
N GLN A 15 1.90 -14.46 36.59
CA GLN A 15 1.68 -15.66 35.79
C GLN A 15 0.79 -16.66 36.54
N SER A 16 1.04 -16.86 37.84
CA SER A 16 0.23 -17.77 38.67
C SER A 16 -1.22 -17.30 38.79
N ARG A 17 -1.44 -15.97 38.95
CA ARG A 17 -2.79 -15.39 38.91
C ARG A 17 -3.46 -15.60 37.54
N ALA A 18 -2.77 -15.34 36.44
CA ALA A 18 -3.32 -15.54 35.10
C ALA A 18 -3.68 -17.02 34.81
N ILE A 19 -2.90 -17.96 35.34
CA ILE A 19 -3.16 -19.40 35.20
C ILE A 19 -4.36 -19.83 36.05
N GLY A 20 -4.47 -19.31 37.27
CA GLY A 20 -5.56 -19.63 38.20
C GLY A 20 -6.84 -18.82 38.03
N ALA A 21 -6.87 -17.85 37.11
CA ALA A 21 -8.03 -16.98 36.86
C ALA A 21 -9.28 -17.79 36.48
N VAL A 22 -10.42 -17.45 37.09
CA VAL A 22 -11.71 -18.15 36.96
C VAL A 22 -12.74 -17.35 36.16
N GLU A 23 -12.39 -16.12 35.79
CA GLU A 23 -13.22 -15.25 34.98
C GLU A 23 -13.36 -15.78 33.54
N ASP A 24 -14.53 -15.58 32.93
CA ASP A 24 -14.84 -16.02 31.57
C ASP A 24 -13.92 -15.37 30.52
N HIS A 25 -13.53 -14.11 30.76
CA HIS A 25 -12.67 -13.34 29.86
C HIS A 25 -11.47 -12.76 30.61
N VAL A 26 -10.27 -13.17 30.19
CA VAL A 26 -9.01 -12.74 30.80
C VAL A 26 -8.08 -12.18 29.73
N GLN A 27 -7.70 -10.92 29.87
CA GLN A 27 -6.71 -10.28 29.00
C GLN A 27 -5.35 -10.20 29.70
N VAL A 28 -4.33 -10.84 29.11
CA VAL A 28 -2.95 -10.80 29.64
C VAL A 28 -2.10 -9.85 28.79
N VAL A 29 -1.77 -8.67 29.34
CA VAL A 29 -0.93 -7.67 28.69
C VAL A 29 0.48 -7.72 29.28
N ALA A 30 1.49 -7.94 28.44
CA ALA A 30 2.87 -7.99 28.91
C ALA A 30 3.89 -7.67 27.79
N ARG A 31 5.09 -7.22 28.18
CA ARG A 31 6.21 -6.94 27.25
C ARG A 31 6.70 -8.19 26.52
N ALA A 32 7.46 -8.01 25.42
CA ALA A 32 8.12 -9.12 24.75
C ALA A 32 9.05 -9.88 25.74
N GLY A 33 9.15 -11.20 25.61
CA GLY A 33 9.98 -12.03 26.49
C GLY A 33 9.43 -12.29 27.90
N SER A 34 8.28 -11.74 28.29
CA SER A 34 7.70 -11.92 29.64
C SER A 34 7.07 -13.31 29.91
N GLY A 35 7.17 -14.24 28.97
CA GLY A 35 6.60 -15.58 29.14
C GLY A 35 5.12 -15.72 28.77
N LYS A 36 4.49 -14.82 28.00
CA LYS A 36 3.06 -14.93 27.59
C LYS A 36 2.66 -16.32 27.06
N THR A 37 3.42 -16.85 26.10
CA THR A 37 3.17 -18.19 25.54
C THR A 37 3.34 -19.29 26.59
N ARG A 38 4.27 -19.10 27.53
CA ARG A 38 4.50 -20.03 28.63
C ARG A 38 3.31 -20.02 29.61
N THR A 39 2.80 -18.85 29.97
CA THR A 39 1.59 -18.69 30.79
C THR A 39 0.38 -19.34 30.12
N LEU A 40 0.20 -19.16 28.81
CA LEU A 40 -0.89 -19.78 28.05
C LEU A 40 -0.82 -21.32 28.09
N VAL A 41 0.36 -21.90 27.81
CA VAL A 41 0.57 -23.35 27.88
C VAL A 41 0.33 -23.87 29.30
N SER A 42 0.85 -23.18 30.31
CA SER A 42 0.64 -23.56 31.72
C SER A 42 -0.82 -23.49 32.14
N ARG A 43 -1.60 -22.54 31.62
CA ARG A 43 -3.05 -22.47 31.87
C ARG A 43 -3.76 -23.69 31.28
N ALA A 44 -3.47 -24.06 30.04
CA ALA A 44 -4.05 -25.27 29.45
C ALA A 44 -3.69 -26.53 30.25
N LEU A 45 -2.44 -26.67 30.69
CA LEU A 45 -2.01 -27.78 31.56
C LEU A 45 -2.74 -27.78 32.91
N PHE A 46 -2.94 -26.62 33.51
CA PHE A 46 -3.67 -26.48 34.77
C PHE A 46 -5.14 -26.89 34.60
N LEU A 47 -5.82 -26.37 33.57
CA LEU A 47 -7.21 -26.72 33.28
C LEU A 47 -7.37 -28.24 33.05
N GLN A 48 -6.47 -28.85 32.27
CA GLN A 48 -6.54 -30.28 31.99
C GLN A 48 -6.21 -31.15 33.21
N LYS A 49 -5.03 -30.95 33.82
CA LYS A 49 -4.52 -31.86 34.86
C LYS A 49 -5.07 -31.62 36.26
N HIS A 50 -5.37 -30.36 36.60
CA HIS A 50 -5.88 -30.01 37.92
C HIS A 50 -7.40 -29.90 37.92
N CYS A 51 -7.97 -29.19 36.95
CA CYS A 51 -9.41 -28.95 36.89
C CYS A 51 -10.19 -30.06 36.17
N GLY A 52 -9.51 -30.99 35.49
CA GLY A 52 -10.14 -32.12 34.82
C GLY A 52 -10.90 -31.75 33.54
N VAL A 53 -10.61 -30.58 32.95
CA VAL A 53 -11.22 -30.14 31.68
C VAL A 53 -10.75 -31.06 30.56
N SER A 54 -11.67 -31.54 29.74
CA SER A 54 -11.33 -32.41 28.63
C SER A 54 -10.49 -31.64 27.60
N PRO A 55 -9.43 -32.25 27.02
CA PRO A 55 -8.66 -31.61 25.94
C PRO A 55 -9.54 -31.18 24.76
N ASN A 56 -10.62 -31.89 24.48
CA ASN A 56 -11.56 -31.59 23.40
C ASN A 56 -12.43 -30.35 23.69
N GLU A 57 -12.45 -29.87 24.94
CA GLU A 57 -13.16 -28.64 25.35
C GLU A 57 -12.22 -27.41 25.31
N MET A 58 -10.96 -27.59 24.89
CA MET A 58 -9.95 -26.54 24.86
C MET A 58 -9.45 -26.27 23.44
N LEU A 59 -9.55 -25.01 23.03
CA LEU A 59 -9.02 -24.51 21.76
C LEU A 59 -7.98 -23.41 22.03
N LEU A 60 -6.75 -23.63 21.54
CA LEU A 60 -5.67 -22.65 21.57
C LEU A 60 -5.39 -22.16 20.14
N LEU A 61 -5.61 -20.86 19.92
CA LEU A 61 -5.38 -20.22 18.63
C LEU A 61 -4.06 -19.46 18.59
N ALA A 62 -3.34 -19.61 17.47
CA ALA A 62 -2.11 -18.89 17.18
C ALA A 62 -2.19 -18.17 15.82
N PHE A 63 -1.39 -17.11 15.66
CA PHE A 63 -1.42 -16.33 14.43
C PHE A 63 -0.76 -17.03 13.24
N ASN A 64 0.25 -17.88 13.48
CA ASN A 64 1.00 -18.56 12.42
C ASN A 64 1.34 -20.01 12.80
N LYS A 65 1.69 -20.82 11.78
CA LYS A 65 1.99 -22.25 11.93
C LYS A 65 3.14 -22.49 12.93
N LYS A 66 4.19 -21.66 12.90
CA LYS A 66 5.34 -21.78 13.82
C LYS A 66 4.93 -21.64 15.28
N ALA A 67 4.11 -20.64 15.60
CA ALA A 67 3.60 -20.42 16.95
C ALA A 67 2.65 -21.53 17.39
N ALA A 68 1.79 -22.04 16.49
CA ALA A 68 0.93 -23.19 16.77
C ALA A 68 1.76 -24.45 17.08
N HIS A 69 2.77 -24.77 16.27
CA HIS A 69 3.71 -25.87 16.51
C HIS A 69 4.44 -25.72 17.85
N GLU A 70 4.96 -24.52 18.14
CA GLU A 70 5.66 -24.27 19.39
C GLU A 70 4.76 -24.50 20.63
N ILE A 71 3.50 -24.08 20.58
CA ILE A 71 2.53 -24.33 21.65
C ILE A 71 2.25 -25.84 21.78
N ARG A 72 2.02 -26.53 20.66
CA ARG A 72 1.76 -27.98 20.62
C ARG A 72 2.94 -28.79 21.18
N ASP A 73 4.17 -28.46 20.79
CA ASP A 73 5.38 -29.12 21.27
C ASP A 73 5.58 -28.94 22.78
N ARG A 74 5.24 -27.76 23.32
CA ARG A 74 5.33 -27.49 24.76
C ARG A 74 4.27 -28.25 25.57
N LEU A 75 3.08 -28.46 25.00
CA LEU A 75 2.00 -29.25 25.60
C LEU A 75 2.33 -30.75 25.59
N THR A 76 2.69 -31.30 24.43
CA THR A 76 3.04 -32.72 24.25
C THR A 76 4.21 -33.16 25.14
N LYS A 77 5.20 -32.30 25.38
CA LYS A 77 6.30 -32.59 26.32
C LYS A 77 5.86 -32.75 27.77
N GLN A 78 4.70 -32.22 28.15
CA GLN A 78 4.21 -32.20 29.54
C GLN A 78 2.96 -33.06 29.74
N LEU A 79 2.27 -33.44 28.66
CA LEU A 79 1.09 -34.31 28.68
C LEU A 79 1.48 -35.71 28.19
N GLN A 80 1.12 -36.74 28.96
CA GLN A 80 1.07 -38.12 28.47
C GLN A 80 -0.32 -38.48 27.91
N ASP A 81 -1.25 -37.52 27.99
CA ASP A 81 -2.64 -37.59 27.59
C ASP A 81 -2.86 -36.90 26.23
N PRO A 82 -4.04 -37.06 25.62
CA PRO A 82 -4.41 -36.26 24.44
C PRO A 82 -4.25 -34.76 24.70
N THR A 83 -3.70 -34.05 23.71
CA THR A 83 -3.48 -32.61 23.82
C THR A 83 -4.70 -31.81 23.37
N PRO A 84 -4.93 -30.62 23.94
CA PRO A 84 -5.92 -29.68 23.41
C PRO A 84 -5.75 -29.38 21.93
N HIS A 85 -6.83 -28.90 21.29
CA HIS A 85 -6.75 -28.42 19.92
C HIS A 85 -5.87 -27.17 19.85
N VAL A 86 -4.74 -27.26 19.14
CA VAL A 86 -3.84 -26.12 18.88
C VAL A 86 -3.81 -25.88 17.39
N MET A 87 -4.30 -24.72 16.94
CA MET A 87 -4.41 -24.42 15.51
C MET A 87 -4.21 -22.94 15.21
N THR A 88 -3.99 -22.62 13.94
CA THR A 88 -4.11 -21.24 13.47
C THR A 88 -5.57 -20.91 13.18
N PHE A 89 -5.89 -19.62 13.06
CA PHE A 89 -7.20 -19.21 12.53
C PHE A 89 -7.51 -19.84 11.17
N HIS A 90 -6.47 -20.04 10.35
CA HIS A 90 -6.61 -20.68 9.04
C HIS A 90 -7.02 -22.15 9.19
N ALA A 91 -6.28 -22.91 10.00
CA ALA A 91 -6.60 -24.31 10.24
C ALA A 91 -7.98 -24.48 10.92
N LEU A 92 -8.39 -23.55 11.80
CA LEU A 92 -9.74 -23.55 12.35
C LEU A 92 -10.81 -23.37 11.27
N ALA A 93 -10.63 -22.40 10.37
CA ALA A 93 -11.59 -22.15 9.30
C ALA A 93 -11.76 -23.37 8.38
N TYR A 94 -10.66 -24.04 8.03
CA TYR A 94 -10.71 -25.32 7.30
C TYR A 94 -11.45 -26.42 8.06
N ALA A 95 -11.15 -26.58 9.35
CA ALA A 95 -11.76 -27.60 10.19
C ALA A 95 -13.26 -27.36 10.43
N LEU A 96 -13.74 -26.12 10.28
CA LEU A 96 -15.15 -25.78 10.39
C LEU A 96 -15.90 -25.89 9.07
N VAL A 97 -15.31 -25.36 7.98
CA VAL A 97 -16.01 -25.24 6.69
C VAL A 97 -15.95 -26.53 5.89
N HIS A 98 -14.84 -27.29 5.98
CA HIS A 98 -14.57 -28.45 5.12
C HIS A 98 -14.75 -28.12 3.62
N PRO A 99 -14.00 -27.14 3.09
CA PRO A 99 -14.18 -26.71 1.70
C PRO A 99 -13.89 -27.87 0.73
N GLU A 100 -14.73 -28.00 -0.29
CA GLU A 100 -14.46 -28.87 -1.46
C GLU A 100 -13.66 -28.12 -2.52
N GLU A 101 -13.61 -26.78 -2.43
CA GLU A 101 -12.91 -25.92 -3.38
C GLU A 101 -11.39 -25.94 -3.18
N ASP A 102 -10.66 -25.67 -4.27
CA ASP A 102 -9.22 -25.43 -4.22
C ASP A 102 -8.95 -24.05 -3.62
N ILE A 103 -8.39 -24.03 -2.41
CA ILE A 103 -8.18 -22.79 -1.70
C ILE A 103 -6.90 -22.09 -2.18
N LEU A 104 -7.04 -20.84 -2.60
CA LEU A 104 -5.94 -19.99 -3.05
C LEU A 104 -5.21 -19.35 -1.86
N PHE A 105 -3.89 -19.44 -1.85
CA PHE A 105 -3.02 -18.81 -0.86
C PHE A 105 -1.94 -17.94 -1.52
N ASN A 106 -1.40 -16.98 -0.77
CA ASN A 106 -0.16 -16.30 -1.14
C ASN A 106 1.00 -17.00 -0.44
N GLU A 107 1.50 -18.10 -1.01
CA GLU A 107 2.76 -18.70 -0.53
C GLU A 107 3.98 -17.95 -1.10
N PRO A 108 5.10 -17.93 -0.38
CA PRO A 108 6.37 -17.42 -0.91
C PRO A 108 6.85 -18.16 -2.16
N ASP A 109 6.47 -19.44 -2.33
CA ASP A 109 6.99 -20.35 -3.35
C ASP A 109 5.89 -20.92 -4.29
N GLY A 110 5.16 -20.04 -4.99
CA GLY A 110 5.05 -20.16 -6.45
C GLY A 110 3.94 -20.98 -7.16
N GLU A 111 3.19 -21.88 -6.54
CA GLU A 111 2.12 -22.62 -7.24
C GLU A 111 0.74 -22.33 -6.63
N GLN A 112 -0.16 -21.74 -7.44
CA GLN A 112 -1.51 -21.25 -7.10
C GLN A 112 -1.57 -19.96 -6.25
N SER A 113 -1.23 -18.83 -6.88
CA SER A 113 -1.26 -17.52 -6.24
C SER A 113 -2.63 -16.85 -6.38
N LYS A 114 -3.21 -16.42 -5.25
CA LYS A 114 -4.38 -15.51 -5.20
C LYS A 114 -4.15 -14.24 -6.04
N SER A 115 -2.94 -13.70 -6.04
CA SER A 115 -2.60 -12.55 -6.87
C SER A 115 -2.69 -12.87 -8.37
N ARG A 116 -2.29 -14.07 -8.81
CA ARG A 116 -2.45 -14.45 -10.23
C ARG A 116 -3.93 -14.52 -10.64
N ALA A 117 -4.79 -15.09 -9.80
CA ALA A 117 -6.22 -15.15 -10.07
C ALA A 117 -6.83 -13.75 -10.25
N LEU A 118 -6.46 -12.80 -9.38
CA LEU A 118 -6.88 -11.40 -9.49
C LEU A 118 -6.30 -10.72 -10.73
N GLN A 119 -5.02 -10.94 -11.02
CA GLN A 119 -4.35 -10.40 -12.21
C GLN A 119 -5.02 -10.87 -13.48
N THR A 120 -5.36 -12.15 -13.60
CA THR A 120 -6.08 -12.67 -14.76
C THR A 120 -7.41 -11.95 -14.97
N VAL A 121 -8.21 -11.75 -13.92
CA VAL A 121 -9.45 -10.97 -14.04
C VAL A 121 -9.17 -9.56 -14.51
N ILE A 122 -8.14 -8.90 -13.96
CA ILE A 122 -7.81 -7.53 -14.35
C ILE A 122 -7.34 -7.48 -15.81
N ASP A 123 -6.47 -8.39 -16.21
CA ASP A 123 -5.91 -8.48 -17.54
C ASP A 123 -6.99 -8.79 -18.59
N ASP A 124 -7.96 -9.65 -18.28
CA ASP A 124 -9.08 -9.94 -19.18
C ASP A 124 -9.86 -8.67 -19.53
N TYR A 125 -10.16 -7.83 -18.53
CA TYR A 125 -10.85 -6.55 -18.72
C TYR A 125 -9.97 -5.48 -19.39
N LEU A 126 -8.65 -5.51 -19.16
CA LEU A 126 -7.71 -4.63 -19.89
C LEU A 126 -7.63 -4.95 -21.39
N HIS A 127 -7.99 -6.17 -21.80
CA HIS A 127 -8.02 -6.56 -23.21
C HIS A 127 -9.45 -6.59 -23.80
N ASP A 128 -10.47 -6.30 -22.99
CA ASP A 128 -11.86 -6.23 -23.43
C ASP A 128 -12.13 -4.87 -24.13
N PRO A 129 -12.53 -4.86 -25.41
CA PRO A 129 -12.86 -3.64 -26.15
C PRO A 129 -13.94 -2.78 -25.48
N ASP A 130 -14.87 -3.39 -24.73
CA ASP A 130 -15.98 -2.67 -24.10
C ASP A 130 -15.52 -1.90 -22.85
N TYR A 131 -14.41 -2.31 -22.22
CA TYR A 131 -13.87 -1.69 -21.01
C TYR A 131 -12.54 -0.95 -21.22
N TRP A 132 -11.80 -1.26 -22.29
CA TRP A 132 -10.46 -0.72 -22.54
C TRP A 132 -10.42 0.81 -22.54
N GLU A 133 -11.35 1.47 -23.24
CA GLU A 133 -11.36 2.93 -23.30
C GLU A 133 -11.63 3.53 -21.92
N GLU A 134 -12.58 2.99 -21.17
CA GLU A 134 -12.91 3.46 -19.83
C GLU A 134 -11.73 3.30 -18.87
N ILE A 135 -11.06 2.15 -18.89
CA ILE A 135 -9.91 1.85 -18.02
C ILE A 135 -8.70 2.71 -18.43
N ARG A 136 -8.43 2.87 -19.74
CA ARG A 136 -7.39 3.76 -20.26
C ARG A 136 -7.60 5.20 -19.82
N ASP A 137 -8.83 5.69 -19.95
CA ASP A 137 -9.18 7.05 -19.59
C ASP A 137 -9.09 7.25 -18.08
N LEU A 138 -9.54 6.27 -17.28
CA LEU A 138 -9.38 6.30 -15.83
C LEU A 138 -7.91 6.31 -15.40
N MET A 139 -7.07 5.46 -16.00
CA MET A 139 -5.63 5.46 -15.74
C MET A 139 -5.03 6.82 -16.08
N THR A 140 -5.28 7.31 -17.29
CA THR A 140 -4.76 8.61 -17.76
C THR A 140 -5.22 9.76 -16.87
N ALA A 141 -6.49 9.74 -16.48
CA ALA A 141 -7.07 10.71 -15.56
C ALA A 141 -6.43 10.60 -14.17
N HIS A 142 -6.21 9.42 -13.60
CA HIS A 142 -5.51 9.26 -12.33
C HIS A 142 -4.06 9.80 -12.35
N PHE A 143 -3.32 9.62 -13.45
CA PHE A 143 -1.99 10.22 -13.62
C PHE A 143 -2.03 11.74 -13.69
N ARG A 144 -3.15 12.29 -14.17
CA ARG A 144 -3.38 13.73 -14.23
C ARG A 144 -3.86 14.25 -12.86
N GLU A 145 -4.92 13.68 -12.33
CA GLU A 145 -5.71 14.15 -11.19
C GLU A 145 -5.04 14.24 -9.82
N ASP A 146 -3.73 14.01 -9.72
CA ASP A 146 -2.97 14.82 -8.76
C ASP A 146 -3.45 16.30 -8.82
N TRP A 147 -3.77 16.81 -10.03
CA TRP A 147 -4.35 18.13 -10.32
C TRP A 147 -5.64 18.50 -9.57
N GLU A 148 -6.62 17.61 -9.41
CA GLU A 148 -7.91 18.00 -8.82
C GLU A 148 -7.85 18.09 -7.30
N ARG A 149 -7.07 17.21 -6.66
CA ARG A 149 -6.75 17.34 -5.24
C ARG A 149 -6.10 18.70 -4.96
N ILE A 150 -5.17 19.11 -5.84
CA ILE A 150 -4.39 20.36 -5.73
C ILE A 150 -5.28 21.60 -5.83
N ILE A 151 -6.34 21.58 -6.64
CA ILE A 151 -7.21 22.74 -6.88
C ILE A 151 -8.35 22.81 -5.85
N THR A 152 -8.96 21.69 -5.47
CA THR A 152 -10.14 21.68 -4.57
C THR A 152 -9.80 21.87 -3.08
N GLY A 153 -8.58 21.53 -2.64
CA GLY A 153 -8.22 21.54 -1.22
C GLY A 153 -7.75 22.87 -0.63
N GLY A 154 -7.66 23.95 -1.43
CA GLY A 154 -6.80 25.10 -1.13
C GLY A 154 -7.45 26.40 -0.67
N TYR A 155 -8.75 26.61 -0.81
CA TYR A 155 -9.32 27.96 -0.63
C TYR A 155 -9.64 28.36 0.82
N ASN A 156 -9.56 27.45 1.80
CA ASN A 156 -9.97 27.72 3.20
C ASN A 156 -9.01 27.18 4.29
N LYS A 157 -7.73 26.92 4.00
CA LYS A 157 -6.79 26.30 4.97
C LYS A 157 -5.72 27.27 5.48
N SER A 158 -5.31 27.12 6.74
CA SER A 158 -4.21 27.90 7.32
C SER A 158 -2.86 27.55 6.64
N PRO A 159 -1.84 28.45 6.68
CA PRO A 159 -0.53 28.19 6.09
C PRO A 159 0.14 26.88 6.53
N GLN A 160 -0.09 26.44 7.77
CA GLN A 160 0.45 25.18 8.29
C GLN A 160 -0.26 23.94 7.71
N GLU A 161 -1.56 24.03 7.47
CA GLU A 161 -2.35 22.97 6.86
C GLU A 161 -2.04 22.84 5.38
N ILE A 162 -1.84 23.97 4.68
CA ILE A 162 -1.32 23.99 3.31
C ILE A 162 0.05 23.32 3.24
N LEU A 163 0.93 23.57 4.22
CA LEU A 163 2.26 22.95 4.26
C LEU A 163 2.21 21.44 4.51
N LYS A 164 1.38 20.97 5.45
CA LYS A 164 1.16 19.54 5.71
C LYS A 164 0.56 18.86 4.49
N TYR A 165 -0.39 19.51 3.83
CA TYR A 165 -1.04 19.04 2.61
C TYR A 165 -0.04 18.93 1.45
N ARG A 166 0.78 19.96 1.20
CA ARG A 166 1.85 19.93 0.20
C ARG A 166 2.86 18.80 0.44
N ARG A 167 3.16 18.49 1.70
CA ARG A 167 4.05 17.36 2.06
C ARG A 167 3.41 15.99 1.82
N SER A 168 2.09 15.90 1.82
CA SER A 168 1.36 14.64 1.56
C SER A 168 1.10 14.35 0.07
N LEU A 169 1.34 15.32 -0.82
CA LEU A 169 1.16 15.08 -2.26
C LEU A 169 2.15 14.03 -2.78
N PRO A 170 1.73 13.19 -3.75
CA PRO A 170 2.63 12.29 -4.44
C PRO A 170 3.80 13.06 -5.05
N LYS A 171 5.00 12.51 -4.88
CA LYS A 171 6.25 13.11 -5.36
C LYS A 171 6.87 12.34 -6.51
N GLU A 172 6.10 11.48 -7.17
CA GLU A 172 6.59 10.71 -8.30
C GLU A 172 6.16 11.39 -9.60
N SER A 173 7.10 11.67 -10.49
CA SER A 173 6.82 12.31 -11.79
C SER A 173 6.13 11.35 -12.77
N LEU A 174 5.60 11.88 -13.87
CA LEU A 174 5.13 11.12 -15.03
C LEU A 174 6.26 10.27 -15.66
N ARG A 175 7.53 10.58 -15.41
CA ARG A 175 8.65 9.72 -15.81
C ARG A 175 8.93 8.60 -14.82
N GLY A 176 8.43 8.69 -13.59
CA GLY A 176 8.59 7.68 -12.51
C GLY A 176 9.69 8.01 -11.52
N GLU A 177 10.22 9.23 -11.56
CA GLU A 177 11.27 9.67 -10.65
C GLU A 177 10.65 10.25 -9.38
N TYR A 178 11.18 9.90 -8.21
CA TYR A 178 10.81 10.55 -6.95
C TYR A 178 11.53 11.89 -6.84
N VAL A 179 10.79 12.99 -6.91
CA VAL A 179 11.29 14.36 -6.79
C VAL A 179 11.14 14.91 -5.36
N LYS A 180 11.81 16.00 -5.02
CA LYS A 180 11.84 16.51 -3.64
C LYS A 180 10.65 17.39 -3.31
N SER A 181 10.14 18.11 -4.30
CA SER A 181 9.06 19.08 -4.14
C SER A 181 7.96 18.93 -5.20
N PHE A 182 6.79 19.50 -4.88
CA PHE A 182 5.69 19.55 -5.82
C PHE A 182 6.05 20.38 -7.07
N GLY A 183 6.75 21.51 -6.93
CA GLY A 183 7.16 22.30 -8.09
C GLY A 183 8.15 21.57 -9.00
N GLU A 184 9.08 20.81 -8.44
CA GLU A 184 9.94 19.92 -9.24
C GLU A 184 9.12 18.87 -9.99
N LYS A 185 8.05 18.32 -9.41
CA LYS A 185 7.16 17.37 -10.11
C LYS A 185 6.56 18.02 -11.35
N ILE A 186 6.08 19.25 -11.22
CA ILE A 186 5.48 20.02 -12.30
C ILE A 186 6.47 20.27 -13.44
N ILE A 187 7.72 20.59 -13.10
CA ILE A 187 8.79 20.74 -14.10
C ILE A 187 9.09 19.39 -14.77
N ALA A 188 9.25 18.32 -13.98
CA ALA A 188 9.54 16.98 -14.47
C ALA A 188 8.46 16.47 -15.44
N ASP A 189 7.19 16.72 -15.11
CA ASP A 189 6.02 16.36 -15.90
C ASP A 189 5.95 17.17 -17.18
N PHE A 190 6.15 18.50 -17.10
CA PHE A 190 6.23 19.36 -18.29
C PHE A 190 7.30 18.86 -19.28
N LEU A 191 8.53 18.63 -18.79
CA LEU A 191 9.63 18.18 -19.64
C LEU A 191 9.30 16.83 -20.30
N PHE A 192 8.69 15.92 -19.55
CA PHE A 192 8.25 14.62 -20.06
C PHE A 192 7.18 14.76 -21.15
N GLU A 193 6.13 15.56 -20.91
CA GLU A 193 5.04 15.80 -21.85
C GLU A 193 5.48 16.51 -23.12
N HIS A 194 6.60 17.23 -23.10
CA HIS A 194 7.18 17.90 -24.28
C HIS A 194 8.28 17.09 -24.95
N GLY A 195 8.51 15.85 -24.50
CA GLY A 195 9.53 14.97 -25.06
C GLY A 195 10.97 15.46 -24.83
N ILE A 196 11.19 16.32 -23.85
CA ILE A 196 12.49 16.90 -23.54
C ILE A 196 13.27 15.93 -22.64
N ASN A 197 14.42 15.47 -23.12
CA ASN A 197 15.29 14.60 -22.34
C ASN A 197 16.04 15.41 -21.28
N TYR A 198 15.89 15.01 -20.02
CA TYR A 198 16.61 15.59 -18.88
C TYR A 198 17.25 14.54 -17.99
N LYS A 199 18.12 15.01 -17.09
CA LYS A 199 18.66 14.28 -15.94
C LYS A 199 18.28 15.00 -14.66
N TYR A 200 17.58 14.31 -13.76
CA TYR A 200 17.25 14.80 -12.43
C TYR A 200 18.45 14.63 -11.48
N GLU A 201 18.78 15.64 -10.67
CA GLU A 201 19.87 15.64 -9.68
C GLU A 201 21.23 15.16 -10.20
N ARG A 202 21.59 15.54 -11.43
CA ARG A 202 22.88 15.15 -12.00
C ARG A 202 24.02 15.77 -11.19
N SER A 203 25.03 14.96 -10.85
CA SER A 203 26.20 15.45 -10.13
C SER A 203 27.12 16.31 -11.02
N PHE A 204 27.49 17.47 -10.51
CA PHE A 204 28.52 18.37 -11.01
C PHE A 204 29.53 18.63 -9.90
N TRP A 205 30.80 18.73 -10.26
CA TRP A 205 31.87 19.08 -9.33
C TRP A 205 32.10 20.58 -9.35
N TRP A 206 31.81 21.24 -8.24
CA TRP A 206 32.00 22.68 -8.06
C TRP A 206 32.91 22.92 -6.86
N SER A 207 34.14 23.37 -7.11
CA SER A 207 35.11 23.75 -6.05
C SER A 207 35.31 22.71 -4.95
N GLY A 208 35.32 21.43 -5.31
CA GLY A 208 35.46 20.30 -4.36
C GLY A 208 34.16 19.84 -3.69
N ILE A 209 33.03 20.47 -4.02
CA ILE A 209 31.68 20.09 -3.55
C ILE A 209 30.94 19.38 -4.68
N ASN A 210 30.26 18.28 -4.35
CA ASN A 210 29.32 17.64 -5.27
C ASN A 210 27.99 18.41 -5.24
N TYR A 211 27.74 19.17 -6.31
CA TYR A 211 26.53 19.95 -6.49
C TYR A 211 25.59 19.23 -7.47
N ARG A 212 24.30 19.21 -7.15
CA ARG A 212 23.26 18.55 -7.93
C ARG A 212 22.14 19.56 -8.23
N PRO A 213 22.13 20.21 -9.41
CA PRO A 213 20.96 20.96 -9.84
C PRO A 213 19.74 20.05 -9.98
N ASP A 214 18.55 20.63 -9.82
CA ASP A 214 17.31 19.86 -9.87
C ASP A 214 17.14 19.19 -11.24
N PHE A 215 17.28 19.94 -12.34
CA PHE A 215 17.23 19.37 -13.70
C PHE A 215 18.40 19.84 -14.57
N THR A 216 18.89 18.93 -15.39
CA THR A 216 19.91 19.19 -16.41
C THR A 216 19.42 18.70 -17.76
N ILE A 217 19.35 19.59 -18.75
CA ILE A 217 18.98 19.29 -20.14
C ILE A 217 20.22 19.51 -21.00
N PHE A 218 20.61 18.50 -21.77
CA PHE A 218 21.79 18.57 -22.64
C PHE A 218 21.40 19.04 -24.04
N THR A 219 22.10 20.05 -24.55
CA THR A 219 22.00 20.50 -25.96
C THR A 219 23.25 20.15 -26.77
N GLY A 220 24.26 19.55 -26.14
CA GLY A 220 25.48 19.03 -26.76
C GLY A 220 26.47 18.50 -25.72
N ASP A 221 27.71 18.26 -26.12
CA ASP A 221 28.77 17.80 -25.22
C ASP A 221 29.20 18.92 -24.28
N ASN A 222 28.92 18.76 -22.98
CA ASN A 222 29.22 19.72 -21.92
C ASN A 222 28.58 21.11 -22.09
N GLN A 223 27.42 21.16 -22.72
CA GLN A 223 26.58 22.35 -22.84
C GLN A 223 25.11 22.01 -22.63
N GLY A 224 24.34 22.98 -22.15
CA GLY A 224 22.92 22.74 -21.89
C GLY A 224 22.23 23.76 -21.01
N VAL A 225 21.12 23.32 -20.45
CA VAL A 225 20.26 24.12 -19.59
C VAL A 225 20.20 23.48 -18.21
N ILE A 226 20.31 24.33 -17.19
CA ILE A 226 20.12 23.99 -15.80
C ILE A 226 18.81 24.62 -15.34
N ILE A 227 17.96 23.83 -14.69
CA ILE A 227 16.74 24.33 -14.06
C ILE A 227 16.84 24.07 -12.55
N GLU A 228 16.62 25.12 -11.77
CA GLU A 228 16.55 25.08 -10.31
C GLU A 228 15.17 25.57 -9.85
N TYR A 229 14.56 24.84 -8.93
CA TYR A 229 13.31 25.19 -8.28
C TYR A 229 13.57 25.57 -6.82
N PHE A 230 13.65 26.87 -6.54
CA PHE A 230 13.97 27.40 -5.23
C PHE A 230 12.73 27.44 -4.34
N GLY A 231 12.52 26.37 -3.57
CA GLY A 231 11.36 26.20 -2.70
C GLY A 231 11.28 27.13 -1.47
N LEU A 232 12.34 27.90 -1.17
CA LEU A 232 12.44 28.82 -0.05
C LEU A 232 12.99 30.16 -0.55
N ARG A 233 12.39 31.28 -0.12
CA ARG A 233 12.88 32.63 -0.43
C ARG A 233 12.77 33.50 0.80
N GLY A 234 13.81 34.29 1.09
CA GLY A 234 13.85 35.18 2.27
C GLY A 234 14.50 34.57 3.51
N ASP A 235 15.14 33.39 3.39
CA ASP A 235 16.07 32.88 4.40
C ASP A 235 17.49 33.29 4.01
N PRO A 236 18.22 34.06 4.85
CA PRO A 236 19.52 34.61 4.47
C PRO A 236 20.57 33.56 4.07
N ASN A 237 20.57 32.38 4.71
CA ASN A 237 21.53 31.33 4.40
C ASN A 237 21.18 30.60 3.09
N TYR A 238 19.88 30.41 2.83
CA TYR A 238 19.39 29.82 1.59
C TYR A 238 19.59 30.76 0.39
N ASP A 239 19.35 32.06 0.58
CA ASP A 239 19.54 33.09 -0.43
C ASP A 239 21.02 33.22 -0.80
N GLU A 240 21.95 33.20 0.18
CA GLU A 240 23.40 33.21 -0.08
C GLU A 240 23.85 31.98 -0.89
N MET A 241 23.30 30.80 -0.60
CA MET A 241 23.61 29.59 -1.36
C MET A 241 23.09 29.70 -2.81
N SER A 242 21.89 30.23 -3.00
CA SER A 242 21.29 30.44 -4.32
C SER A 242 22.12 31.43 -5.15
N ASP A 243 22.59 32.51 -4.54
CA ASP A 243 23.46 33.50 -5.19
C ASP A 243 24.79 32.89 -5.67
N LYS A 244 25.41 32.02 -4.85
CA LYS A 244 26.64 31.32 -5.24
C LYS A 244 26.42 30.38 -6.42
N LYS A 245 25.27 29.70 -6.48
CA LYS A 245 24.90 28.86 -7.63
C LYS A 245 24.74 29.70 -8.90
N ARG A 246 24.07 30.85 -8.83
CA ARG A 246 23.95 31.78 -9.98
C ARG A 246 25.30 32.19 -10.50
N GLN A 247 26.17 32.68 -9.61
CA GLN A 247 27.53 33.08 -10.00
C GLN A 247 28.32 31.94 -10.63
N TYR A 248 28.16 30.70 -10.16
CA TYR A 248 28.84 29.55 -10.74
C TYR A 248 28.41 29.28 -12.19
N TRP A 249 27.11 29.39 -12.49
CA TRP A 249 26.58 29.15 -13.85
C TRP A 249 26.72 30.36 -14.77
N ASP A 250 26.62 31.59 -14.27
CA ASP A 250 26.86 32.82 -15.05
C ASP A 250 28.29 32.88 -15.59
N ASN A 251 29.25 32.26 -14.89
CA ASN A 251 30.64 32.15 -15.32
C ASN A 251 30.88 31.03 -16.37
N GLN A 252 29.83 30.34 -16.82
CA GLN A 252 29.93 29.25 -17.80
C GLN A 252 29.13 29.57 -19.07
N ASP A 253 29.84 29.99 -20.13
CA ASP A 253 29.23 30.39 -21.40
C ASP A 253 28.42 29.28 -22.10
N SER A 254 28.70 28.01 -21.79
CA SER A 254 28.04 26.85 -22.40
C SER A 254 26.78 26.38 -21.65
N TRP A 255 26.44 27.00 -20.52
CA TRP A 255 25.31 26.61 -19.68
C TRP A 255 24.38 27.78 -19.42
N GLN A 256 23.07 27.54 -19.53
CA GLN A 256 22.06 28.54 -19.20
C GLN A 256 21.26 28.09 -17.98
N LEU A 257 21.20 28.95 -16.95
CA LEU A 257 20.42 28.71 -15.73
C LEU A 257 19.04 29.34 -15.84
N PHE A 258 17.99 28.57 -15.53
CA PHE A 258 16.64 29.07 -15.27
C PHE A 258 16.22 28.74 -13.85
N GLU A 259 15.62 29.73 -13.21
CA GLU A 259 15.18 29.65 -11.82
C GLU A 259 13.67 29.78 -11.76
N PHE A 260 13.06 28.90 -10.98
CA PHE A 260 11.62 28.90 -10.74
C PHE A 260 11.34 28.86 -9.25
N TYR A 261 10.22 29.44 -8.86
CA TYR A 261 9.86 29.70 -7.47
C TYR A 261 8.40 29.30 -7.20
N PRO A 262 8.05 29.03 -5.93
CA PRO A 262 6.67 28.78 -5.53
C PRO A 262 5.68 29.88 -5.96
N ASN A 263 6.11 31.14 -6.02
CA ASN A 263 5.25 32.24 -6.43
C ASN A 263 4.83 32.15 -7.89
N ASP A 264 5.70 31.62 -8.77
CA ASP A 264 5.40 31.46 -10.19
C ASP A 264 4.21 30.52 -10.41
N LEU A 265 4.06 29.53 -9.52
CA LEU A 265 2.92 28.60 -9.48
C LEU A 265 1.68 29.22 -8.80
N THR A 266 1.84 29.94 -7.69
CA THR A 266 0.68 30.46 -6.95
C THR A 266 0.01 31.65 -7.63
N GLU A 267 0.78 32.48 -8.34
CA GLU A 267 0.25 33.70 -8.98
C GLU A 267 -0.36 33.41 -10.36
N ASN A 268 0.25 32.51 -11.14
CA ASN A 268 -0.15 32.26 -12.53
C ASN A 268 -0.86 30.91 -12.73
N GLY A 269 -0.99 30.13 -11.66
CA GLY A 269 -1.44 28.74 -11.77
C GLY A 269 -0.48 27.88 -12.59
N ILE A 270 -0.93 26.67 -12.91
CA ILE A 270 -0.12 25.65 -13.58
C ILE A 270 0.10 26.00 -15.05
N GLU A 271 -0.97 26.38 -15.75
CA GLU A 271 -0.89 26.79 -17.16
C GLU A 271 0.05 27.98 -17.37
N GLY A 272 -0.01 28.96 -16.46
CA GLY A 272 0.91 30.09 -16.48
C GLY A 272 2.36 29.67 -16.20
N PHE A 273 2.56 28.75 -15.24
CA PHE A 273 3.88 28.19 -14.96
C PHE A 273 4.43 27.39 -16.15
N TYR A 274 3.60 26.61 -16.84
CA TYR A 274 3.95 25.92 -18.08
C TYR A 274 4.33 26.88 -19.20
N ALA A 275 3.61 27.99 -19.35
CA ALA A 275 3.96 29.03 -20.32
C ALA A 275 5.33 29.65 -20.01
N LEU A 276 5.65 29.90 -18.73
CA LEU A 276 6.96 30.41 -18.29
C LEU A 276 8.09 29.41 -18.57
N LEU A 277 7.88 28.13 -18.26
CA LEU A 277 8.82 27.05 -18.57
C LEU A 277 9.08 26.98 -20.08
N LYS A 278 8.00 26.96 -20.87
CA LYS A 278 8.07 26.91 -22.33
C LYS A 278 8.86 28.09 -22.89
N GLN A 279 8.53 29.32 -22.48
CA GLN A 279 9.22 30.53 -22.92
C GLN A 279 10.71 30.50 -22.56
N SER A 280 11.06 29.95 -21.40
CA SER A 280 12.46 29.83 -20.96
C SER A 280 13.23 28.85 -21.86
N LEU A 281 12.65 27.69 -22.14
CA LEU A 281 13.27 26.65 -22.97
C LEU A 281 13.38 27.06 -24.45
N GLU A 282 12.40 27.80 -24.96
CA GLU A 282 12.43 28.36 -26.32
C GLU A 282 13.61 29.32 -26.55
N LYS A 283 14.03 30.07 -25.52
CA LYS A 283 15.25 30.93 -25.60
C LYS A 283 16.51 30.11 -25.89
N CYS A 284 16.50 28.82 -25.55
CA CYS A 284 17.62 27.89 -25.75
C CYS A 284 17.46 27.03 -27.01
N GLN A 285 16.49 27.32 -27.88
CA GLN A 285 16.14 26.52 -29.06
C GLN A 285 15.76 25.06 -28.73
N ILE A 286 15.31 24.80 -27.49
CA ILE A 286 14.79 23.49 -27.11
C ILE A 286 13.34 23.41 -27.57
N PRO A 287 12.97 22.43 -28.42
CA PRO A 287 11.62 22.34 -28.97
C PRO A 287 10.59 22.11 -27.86
N GLY A 288 9.56 22.95 -27.85
CA GLY A 288 8.48 22.95 -26.84
C GLY A 288 7.14 22.51 -27.41
N CYS A 289 7.12 21.54 -28.33
CA CYS A 289 5.87 20.94 -28.80
C CYS A 289 5.43 19.86 -27.81
N ARG A 290 4.26 20.05 -27.19
CA ARG A 290 3.65 19.01 -26.36
C ARG A 290 3.38 17.78 -27.22
N LEU A 291 3.76 16.62 -26.72
CA LEU A 291 3.45 15.33 -27.30
C LEU A 291 1.92 15.15 -27.37
N SER A 292 1.47 14.35 -28.33
CA SER A 292 0.08 13.92 -28.37
C SER A 292 -0.28 13.07 -27.15
N GLU A 293 -1.58 13.01 -26.85
CA GLU A 293 -2.13 12.17 -25.79
C GLU A 293 -1.71 10.70 -25.94
N GLU A 294 -1.72 10.20 -27.19
CA GLU A 294 -1.31 8.82 -27.50
C GLU A 294 0.18 8.59 -27.25
N GLU A 295 1.05 9.55 -27.59
CA GLU A 295 2.48 9.44 -27.32
C GLU A 295 2.80 9.48 -25.82
N ILE A 296 2.10 10.31 -25.06
CA ILE A 296 2.23 10.37 -23.60
C ILE A 296 1.77 9.04 -23.00
N TRP A 297 0.61 8.54 -23.43
CA TRP A 297 0.06 7.25 -23.00
C TRP A 297 1.04 6.11 -23.24
N LEU A 298 1.56 5.96 -24.47
CA LEU A 298 2.51 4.89 -24.82
C LEU A 298 3.78 4.92 -23.96
N ARG A 299 4.22 6.10 -23.49
CA ARG A 299 5.39 6.23 -22.62
C ARG A 299 5.12 5.89 -21.15
N ILE A 300 3.87 5.97 -20.70
CA ILE A 300 3.49 5.68 -19.31
C ILE A 300 2.73 4.36 -19.14
N LYS A 301 2.27 3.75 -20.24
CA LYS A 301 1.33 2.62 -20.29
C LYS A 301 1.66 1.52 -19.30
N ASP A 302 2.87 0.97 -19.34
CA ASP A 302 3.21 -0.21 -18.54
C ASP A 302 3.11 0.09 -17.04
N ARG A 303 3.67 1.22 -16.60
CA ARG A 303 3.54 1.67 -15.21
C ARG A 303 2.10 2.03 -14.85
N ALA A 304 1.33 2.57 -15.80
CA ALA A 304 -0.06 2.91 -15.58
C ALA A 304 -0.89 1.66 -15.29
N ILE A 305 -0.70 0.63 -16.10
CA ILE A 305 -1.28 -0.69 -15.91
C ILE A 305 -0.84 -1.26 -14.56
N ASP A 306 0.47 -1.31 -14.26
CA ASP A 306 0.98 -1.86 -13.00
C ASP A 306 0.37 -1.19 -11.77
N ARG A 307 0.27 0.15 -11.77
CA ARG A 307 -0.33 0.91 -10.67
C ARG A 307 -1.83 0.64 -10.55
N PHE A 308 -2.54 0.62 -11.68
CA PHE A 308 -3.96 0.31 -11.70
C PHE A 308 -4.23 -1.10 -11.19
N THR A 309 -3.53 -2.10 -11.70
CA THR A 309 -3.61 -3.50 -11.27
C THR A 309 -3.33 -3.62 -9.78
N THR A 310 -2.26 -2.99 -9.28
CA THR A 310 -1.94 -3.00 -7.85
C THR A 310 -3.04 -2.34 -7.00
N ALA A 311 -3.58 -1.20 -7.44
CA ALA A 311 -4.66 -0.52 -6.73
C ALA A 311 -5.93 -1.38 -6.68
N MET A 312 -6.29 -2.01 -7.80
CA MET A 312 -7.47 -2.84 -7.94
C MET A 312 -7.35 -4.15 -7.15
N GLU A 313 -6.22 -4.83 -7.21
CA GLU A 313 -5.92 -5.99 -6.37
C GLU A 313 -6.08 -5.66 -4.88
N ASN A 314 -5.50 -4.54 -4.43
CA ASN A 314 -5.60 -4.11 -3.04
C ASN A 314 -7.04 -3.77 -2.64
N PHE A 315 -7.81 -3.16 -3.54
CA PHE A 315 -9.22 -2.85 -3.31
C PHE A 315 -10.04 -4.13 -3.12
N ILE A 316 -9.94 -5.07 -4.08
CA ILE A 316 -10.64 -6.36 -4.02
C ILE A 316 -10.26 -7.13 -2.76
N GLN A 317 -8.97 -7.20 -2.42
CA GLN A 317 -8.53 -7.87 -1.19
C GLN A 317 -9.09 -7.22 0.07
N ARG A 318 -9.26 -5.89 0.09
CA ARG A 318 -9.92 -5.20 1.22
C ARG A 318 -11.40 -5.54 1.30
N CYS A 319 -12.11 -5.61 0.17
CA CYS A 319 -13.51 -6.05 0.13
C CYS A 319 -13.65 -7.45 0.72
N ARG A 320 -12.78 -8.39 0.33
CA ARG A 320 -12.74 -9.75 0.88
C ARG A 320 -12.50 -9.79 2.39
N LYS A 321 -11.50 -9.05 2.88
CA LYS A 321 -11.20 -8.93 4.33
C LYS A 321 -12.31 -8.30 5.14
N LEU A 322 -13.10 -7.42 4.52
CA LEU A 322 -14.26 -6.78 5.13
C LEU A 322 -15.53 -7.61 5.00
N ILE A 323 -15.47 -8.80 4.39
CA ILE A 323 -16.58 -9.75 4.28
C ILE A 323 -17.74 -9.11 3.51
N LEU A 324 -17.45 -8.40 2.41
CA LEU A 324 -18.46 -7.70 1.63
C LEU A 324 -19.04 -8.59 0.54
N SER A 325 -20.36 -8.68 0.45
CA SER A 325 -21.02 -9.09 -0.79
C SER A 325 -20.90 -8.01 -1.87
N VAL A 326 -21.29 -8.34 -3.10
CA VAL A 326 -21.35 -7.34 -4.20
C VAL A 326 -22.40 -6.28 -3.86
N GLU A 327 -23.49 -6.67 -3.21
CA GLU A 327 -24.56 -5.80 -2.74
C GLU A 327 -24.09 -4.88 -1.61
N ASP A 328 -23.36 -5.41 -0.61
CA ASP A 328 -22.79 -4.60 0.47
C ASP A 328 -21.81 -3.55 -0.07
N LEU A 329 -21.01 -3.93 -1.07
CA LEU A 329 -20.09 -3.00 -1.73
C LEU A 329 -20.87 -1.92 -2.49
N ALA A 330 -21.89 -2.30 -3.26
CA ALA A 330 -22.72 -1.36 -4.00
C ALA A 330 -23.43 -0.37 -3.07
N GLU A 331 -23.96 -0.83 -1.94
CA GLU A 331 -24.57 0.03 -0.93
C GLU A 331 -23.55 1.02 -0.35
N ARG A 332 -22.34 0.54 -0.01
CA ARG A 332 -21.27 1.42 0.49
C ARG A 332 -20.85 2.47 -0.52
N ILE A 333 -20.76 2.12 -1.80
CA ILE A 333 -20.45 3.07 -2.88
C ILE A 333 -21.56 4.11 -3.00
N ALA A 334 -22.83 3.69 -2.95
CA ALA A 334 -23.98 4.60 -3.06
C ALA A 334 -24.06 5.63 -1.92
N TYR A 335 -23.55 5.31 -0.73
CA TYR A 335 -23.47 6.23 0.41
C TYR A 335 -22.13 6.99 0.51
N HIS A 336 -21.16 6.66 -0.35
CA HIS A 336 -19.87 7.34 -0.36
C HIS A 336 -19.96 8.66 -1.13
N THR A 337 -19.39 9.72 -0.57
CA THR A 337 -19.27 11.00 -1.28
C THR A 337 -17.91 11.02 -1.98
N CYS A 338 -17.91 10.71 -3.28
CA CYS A 338 -16.72 10.81 -4.11
C CYS A 338 -16.17 12.23 -4.10
N VAL A 339 -14.85 12.33 -4.00
CA VAL A 339 -14.13 13.60 -4.06
C VAL A 339 -14.16 14.16 -5.48
N ASN A 340 -14.15 13.28 -6.48
CA ASN A 340 -14.19 13.63 -7.90
C ASN A 340 -14.70 12.48 -8.80
N GLU A 341 -14.77 12.78 -10.10
CA GLU A 341 -15.29 11.87 -11.13
C GLU A 341 -14.43 10.61 -11.31
N VAL A 342 -13.10 10.70 -11.20
CA VAL A 342 -12.23 9.51 -11.27
C VAL A 342 -12.38 8.60 -10.07
N GLU A 343 -12.58 9.13 -8.86
CA GLU A 343 -12.90 8.26 -7.72
C GLU A 343 -14.21 7.50 -7.97
N GLU A 344 -15.23 8.20 -8.48
CA GLU A 344 -16.52 7.59 -8.85
C GLU A 344 -16.34 6.49 -9.91
N ARG A 345 -15.66 6.80 -11.02
CA ARG A 345 -15.36 5.85 -12.10
C ARG A 345 -14.51 4.66 -11.63
N PHE A 346 -13.53 4.91 -10.76
CA PHE A 346 -12.74 3.85 -10.15
C PHE A 346 -13.62 2.91 -9.32
N LEU A 347 -14.53 3.44 -8.50
CA LEU A 347 -15.42 2.62 -7.66
C LEU A 347 -16.41 1.81 -8.50
N GLU A 348 -16.94 2.38 -9.57
CA GLU A 348 -17.83 1.67 -10.49
C GLU A 348 -17.10 0.49 -11.19
N LEU A 349 -15.89 0.72 -11.71
CA LEU A 349 -15.06 -0.37 -12.23
C LEU A 349 -14.68 -1.37 -11.14
N ALA A 350 -14.29 -0.91 -9.95
CA ALA A 350 -13.90 -1.79 -8.86
C ALA A 350 -15.02 -2.75 -8.44
N LYS A 351 -16.28 -2.29 -8.48
CA LYS A 351 -17.46 -3.14 -8.27
C LYS A 351 -17.58 -4.22 -9.34
N VAL A 352 -17.36 -3.88 -10.61
CA VAL A 352 -17.38 -4.84 -11.74
C VAL A 352 -16.28 -5.90 -11.55
N PHE A 353 -15.04 -5.48 -11.30
CA PHE A 353 -13.90 -6.38 -11.12
C PHE A 353 -14.06 -7.26 -9.88
N TYR A 354 -14.62 -6.71 -8.79
CA TYR A 354 -14.90 -7.48 -7.59
C TYR A 354 -15.90 -8.59 -7.87
N LYS A 355 -17.00 -8.28 -8.55
CA LYS A 355 -17.99 -9.27 -8.97
C LYS A 355 -17.36 -10.34 -9.88
N ALA A 356 -16.61 -9.93 -10.90
CA ALA A 356 -15.94 -10.84 -11.82
C ALA A 356 -14.95 -11.79 -11.11
N TYR A 357 -14.24 -11.29 -10.10
CA TYR A 357 -13.36 -12.12 -9.28
C TYR A 357 -14.13 -13.20 -8.49
N LEU A 358 -15.25 -12.84 -7.87
CA LEU A 358 -16.09 -13.81 -7.16
C LEU A 358 -16.70 -14.86 -8.11
N GLU A 359 -17.18 -14.42 -9.27
CA GLU A 359 -17.73 -15.30 -10.30
C GLU A 359 -16.66 -16.25 -10.86
N ARG A 360 -15.42 -15.76 -11.04
CA ARG A 360 -14.29 -16.60 -11.45
C ARG A 360 -14.02 -17.70 -10.41
N LEU A 361 -13.88 -17.35 -9.13
CA LEU A 361 -13.67 -18.32 -8.05
C LEU A 361 -14.72 -19.43 -8.09
N GLN A 362 -16.00 -19.05 -8.18
CA GLN A 362 -17.10 -19.99 -8.30
C GLN A 362 -16.99 -20.87 -9.56
N ALA A 363 -16.67 -20.29 -10.72
CA ALA A 363 -16.58 -21.00 -11.99
C ALA A 363 -15.41 -21.99 -12.04
N THR A 364 -14.31 -21.69 -11.36
CA THR A 364 -13.11 -22.55 -11.33
C THR A 364 -13.13 -23.57 -10.20
N GLY A 365 -14.14 -23.56 -9.32
CA GLY A 365 -14.14 -24.38 -8.11
C GLY A 365 -13.01 -24.01 -7.14
N GLU A 366 -12.60 -22.74 -7.16
CA GLU A 366 -11.56 -22.18 -6.30
C GLU A 366 -12.21 -21.28 -5.23
N GLU A 367 -11.50 -21.04 -4.13
CA GLU A 367 -11.91 -20.03 -3.15
C GLU A 367 -10.67 -19.40 -2.50
N ASP A 368 -10.73 -18.13 -2.12
CA ASP A 368 -9.63 -17.53 -1.37
C ASP A 368 -9.80 -17.66 0.14
N PHE A 369 -8.68 -17.49 0.85
CA PHE A 369 -8.68 -17.64 2.30
C PHE A 369 -9.63 -16.68 3.04
N ASP A 370 -9.86 -15.48 2.51
CA ASP A 370 -10.77 -14.52 3.14
C ASP A 370 -12.23 -15.00 3.03
N GLY A 371 -12.61 -15.63 1.92
CA GLY A 371 -13.92 -16.30 1.76
C GLY A 371 -14.10 -17.50 2.66
N LEU A 372 -13.04 -18.30 2.84
CA LEU A 372 -13.04 -19.40 3.81
C LEU A 372 -13.29 -18.88 5.24
N MET A 373 -12.62 -17.79 5.63
CA MET A 373 -12.84 -17.14 6.93
C MET A 373 -14.25 -16.58 7.10
N GLN A 374 -14.83 -16.00 6.04
CA GLN A 374 -16.21 -15.55 6.03
C GLN A 374 -17.18 -16.69 6.33
N ARG A 375 -17.06 -17.81 5.62
CA ARG A 375 -17.91 -18.99 5.83
C ARG A 375 -17.74 -19.57 7.24
N ALA A 376 -16.50 -19.68 7.72
CA ALA A 376 -16.22 -20.14 9.07
C ALA A 376 -16.86 -19.23 10.14
N SER A 377 -16.78 -17.91 9.96
CA SER A 377 -17.42 -16.94 10.86
C SER A 377 -18.95 -17.10 10.88
N GLN A 378 -19.57 -17.34 9.72
CA GLN A 378 -21.01 -17.57 9.63
C GLN A 378 -21.44 -18.86 10.34
N ILE A 379 -20.67 -19.95 10.19
CA ILE A 379 -20.91 -21.23 10.89
C ILE A 379 -20.88 -21.00 12.41
N VAL A 380 -19.84 -20.33 12.92
CA VAL A 380 -19.72 -20.02 14.35
C VAL A 380 -20.89 -19.14 14.84
N ALA A 381 -21.23 -18.09 14.10
CA ALA A 381 -22.32 -17.18 14.45
C ALA A 381 -23.70 -17.86 14.45
N SER A 382 -23.89 -18.89 13.62
CA SER A 382 -25.13 -19.67 13.57
C SER A 382 -25.35 -20.56 14.81
N GLY A 383 -24.30 -20.83 15.57
CA GLY A 383 -24.32 -21.80 16.68
C GLY A 383 -24.30 -23.27 16.24
N CYS A 384 -24.39 -23.56 14.94
CA CYS A 384 -24.29 -24.91 14.38
C CYS A 384 -22.83 -25.30 14.13
N ILE A 385 -22.05 -25.45 15.20
CA ILE A 385 -20.63 -25.80 15.11
C ILE A 385 -20.51 -27.31 14.81
N PRO A 386 -19.95 -27.71 13.65
CA PRO A 386 -19.71 -29.12 13.36
C PRO A 386 -18.63 -29.68 14.30
N VAL A 387 -18.61 -31.00 14.46
CA VAL A 387 -17.54 -31.66 15.22
C VAL A 387 -16.21 -31.37 14.52
N LEU A 388 -15.30 -30.68 15.22
CA LEU A 388 -13.94 -30.45 14.74
C LEU A 388 -13.27 -31.81 14.51
N ARG A 389 -12.91 -32.11 13.26
CA ARG A 389 -12.21 -33.37 12.94
C ARG A 389 -10.74 -33.25 13.34
N ASP A 390 -10.24 -34.29 14.02
CA ASP A 390 -8.83 -34.45 14.38
C ASP A 390 -7.98 -34.80 13.15
N SER A 391 -7.78 -33.88 12.22
CA SER A 391 -6.82 -34.09 11.14
C SER A 391 -6.54 -32.80 10.37
N PHE A 392 -5.44 -32.13 10.70
CA PHE A 392 -4.51 -31.41 9.80
C PHE A 392 -3.11 -31.28 10.42
#